data_AF-A0A0H5QD75-F1
#
_entry.id   AF-A0A0H5QD75-F1
#
_cell.length_a   1.000
_cell.length_b   1.000
_cell.length_c   1.000
_cell.angle_alpha   90.00
_cell.angle_beta   90.00
_cell.angle_gamma   90.00
#
_symmetry.space_group_name_H-M   'P 1'
#
loop_
_entity.id
_entity.type
_entity.pdbx_description
1 polymer ?
#
loop_
_entity_poly.entity_id
_entity_poly.type
_entity_poly.pdbx_seq_one_letter_code
_entity_poly.pdbx_strand_id
1 'polypeptide(L)'
;MIYYLTSGVFIMPKGVPNKRYTPEYKRMVVETMKKEHLSVRSAMKEFEINDHKIIERWERIYLEEGPEGLSVERRGRSSTGRPKKLSKEVEEDLLAEVQRLRAENEYLKNLQALVLEDERRQRRKRR
;
A
#
# COMPACT_ATOMS: atom_id res chain seq x y z
N MET A 1 -45.11 -10.43 53.86
CA MET A 1 -44.99 -10.13 52.42
C MET A 1 -43.87 -9.12 52.24
N ILE A 2 -42.68 -9.57 51.83
CA ILE A 2 -41.63 -8.67 51.36
C ILE A 2 -41.04 -9.35 50.13
N TYR A 3 -41.46 -8.88 48.95
CA TYR A 3 -40.99 -9.39 47.66
C TYR A 3 -39.61 -8.77 47.38
N TYR A 4 -38.55 -9.56 47.45
CA TYR A 4 -37.25 -9.15 46.92
C TYR A 4 -37.19 -9.49 45.43
N LEU A 5 -37.35 -8.48 44.56
CA LEU A 5 -37.10 -8.62 43.13
C LEU A 5 -35.61 -8.88 42.89
N THR A 6 -35.29 -10.06 42.39
CA THR A 6 -33.99 -10.37 41.78
C THR A 6 -33.91 -9.70 40.41
N SER A 7 -33.45 -8.46 40.35
CA SER A 7 -33.07 -7.81 39.09
C SER A 7 -31.78 -8.45 38.58
N GLY A 8 -31.92 -9.49 37.75
CA GLY A 8 -30.82 -10.08 37.01
C GLY A 8 -30.26 -9.09 35.99
N VAL A 9 -28.97 -8.79 36.07
CA VAL A 9 -28.23 -8.03 35.07
C VAL A 9 -28.12 -8.88 33.80
N PHE A 10 -28.87 -8.53 32.77
CA PHE A 10 -28.80 -9.17 31.45
C PHE A 10 -27.50 -8.73 30.75
N ILE A 11 -26.46 -9.56 30.79
CA ILE A 11 -25.21 -9.34 30.06
C ILE A 11 -25.44 -9.78 28.61
N MET A 12 -25.55 -8.83 27.68
CA MET A 12 -25.60 -9.15 26.25
C MET A 12 -24.24 -9.74 25.80
N PRO A 13 -24.23 -10.89 25.10
CA PRO A 13 -23.00 -11.44 24.54
C PRO A 13 -22.46 -10.47 23.49
N LYS A 14 -21.18 -10.12 23.61
CA LYS A 14 -20.51 -9.20 22.68
C LYS A 14 -20.46 -9.82 21.29
N GLY A 15 -20.70 -8.98 20.27
CA GLY A 15 -20.92 -9.38 18.88
C GLY A 15 -19.82 -10.23 18.24
N VAL A 16 -20.15 -10.77 17.05
CA VAL A 16 -19.32 -11.70 16.27
C VAL A 16 -17.85 -11.25 16.22
N PRO A 17 -16.90 -12.12 16.58
CA PRO A 17 -15.48 -11.77 16.52
C PRO A 17 -15.10 -11.38 15.09
N ASN A 18 -14.47 -10.21 14.94
CA ASN A 18 -13.98 -9.75 13.64
C ASN A 18 -13.02 -10.79 13.02
N LYS A 19 -13.27 -11.18 11.75
CA LYS A 19 -12.35 -12.01 10.96
C LYS A 19 -10.93 -11.42 11.04
N ARG A 20 -9.97 -12.24 11.47
CA ARG A 20 -8.54 -11.88 11.50
C ARG A 20 -7.87 -12.54 10.31
N TYR A 21 -7.18 -11.72 9.51
CA TYR A 21 -6.38 -12.18 8.39
C TYR A 21 -4.92 -12.23 8.81
N THR A 22 -4.24 -13.32 8.48
CA THR A 22 -2.80 -13.47 8.75
C THR A 22 -2.00 -12.52 7.85
N PRO A 23 -0.84 -12.02 8.29
CA PRO A 23 0.01 -11.14 7.47
C PRO A 23 0.35 -11.74 6.10
N GLU A 24 0.56 -13.05 6.04
CA GLU A 24 0.87 -13.80 4.83
C GLU A 24 -0.31 -13.75 3.85
N TYR A 25 -1.53 -13.96 4.35
CA TYR A 25 -2.74 -13.87 3.55
C TYR A 25 -2.94 -12.46 2.97
N LYS A 26 -2.75 -11.41 3.79
CA LYS A 26 -2.86 -10.02 3.33
C LYS A 26 -1.89 -9.73 2.18
N ARG A 27 -0.64 -10.20 2.32
CA ARG A 27 0.42 -10.03 1.32
C ARG A 27 0.07 -10.73 0.02
N MET A 28 -0.33 -12.00 0.10
CA MET A 28 -0.76 -12.80 -1.06
C MET A 28 -1.90 -12.14 -1.84
N VAL A 29 -2.90 -11.59 -1.14
CA VAL A 29 -4.04 -10.90 -1.77
C VAL A 29 -3.56 -9.65 -2.54
N VAL A 30 -2.73 -8.81 -1.92
CA VAL A 30 -2.26 -7.56 -2.55
C VAL A 30 -1.29 -7.83 -3.71
N GLU A 31 -0.39 -8.81 -3.57
CA GLU A 31 0.55 -9.18 -4.63
C GLU A 31 -0.18 -9.78 -5.83
N THR A 32 -1.15 -10.67 -5.61
CA THR A 32 -1.98 -11.22 -6.69
C THR A 32 -2.78 -10.12 -7.38
N MET A 33 -3.37 -9.20 -6.60
CA MET A 33 -4.12 -8.07 -7.15
C MET A 33 -3.24 -7.20 -8.07
N LYS A 34 -1.98 -6.96 -7.68
CA LYS A 34 -1.02 -6.21 -8.50
C LYS A 34 -0.58 -6.96 -9.75
N LYS A 35 -0.29 -8.26 -9.61
CA LYS A 35 0.19 -9.11 -10.71
C LYS A 35 -0.88 -9.28 -11.79
N GLU A 36 -2.12 -9.51 -11.37
CA GLU A 36 -3.27 -9.75 -12.24
C GLU A 36 -4.02 -8.45 -12.59
N HIS A 37 -3.53 -7.29 -12.12
CA HIS A 37 -4.15 -5.98 -12.29
C HIS A 37 -5.64 -5.93 -11.91
N LEU A 38 -6.02 -6.68 -10.87
CA LEU A 38 -7.39 -6.78 -10.41
C LEU A 38 -7.82 -5.49 -9.73
N SER A 39 -9.07 -5.09 -9.96
CA SER A 39 -9.68 -4.03 -9.16
C SER A 39 -9.92 -4.51 -7.73
N VAL A 40 -9.98 -3.58 -6.77
CA VAL A 40 -10.31 -3.87 -5.36
C VAL A 40 -11.61 -4.68 -5.24
N ARG A 41 -12.62 -4.39 -6.06
CA ARG A 41 -13.90 -5.12 -6.08
C ARG A 41 -13.78 -6.52 -6.68
N SER A 42 -12.89 -6.70 -7.66
CA SER A 42 -12.61 -8.01 -8.23
C SER A 42 -11.89 -8.90 -7.21
N ALA A 43 -10.85 -8.36 -6.55
CA ALA A 43 -10.15 -9.06 -5.47
C ALA A 43 -11.08 -9.39 -4.30
N MET A 44 -12.01 -8.49 -3.96
CA MET A 44 -13.02 -8.76 -2.92
C MET A 44 -13.85 -10.00 -3.21
N LYS A 45 -14.27 -10.21 -4.46
CA LYS A 45 -15.03 -11.39 -4.89
C LYS A 45 -14.17 -12.64 -4.88
N GLU A 46 -12.98 -12.57 -5.48
CA GLU A 46 -12.06 -13.70 -5.62
C GLU A 46 -11.62 -14.25 -4.26
N PHE A 47 -11.31 -13.36 -3.31
CA PHE A 47 -10.80 -13.71 -1.99
C PHE A 47 -11.89 -13.76 -0.91
N GLU A 48 -13.16 -13.69 -1.31
CA GLU A 48 -14.35 -13.72 -0.44
C GLU A 48 -14.26 -12.79 0.79
N ILE A 49 -13.71 -11.59 0.57
CA ILE A 49 -13.52 -10.59 1.62
C ILE A 49 -14.81 -9.78 1.74
N ASN A 50 -15.35 -9.69 2.96
CA ASN A 50 -16.66 -9.07 3.19
C ASN A 50 -16.73 -7.56 2.86
N ASP A 51 -15.61 -6.84 2.87
CA ASP A 51 -15.58 -5.40 2.65
C ASP A 51 -14.35 -4.98 1.83
N HIS A 52 -14.58 -4.34 0.68
CA HIS A 52 -13.55 -3.75 -0.16
C HIS A 52 -12.63 -2.77 0.58
N LYS A 53 -13.10 -2.06 1.62
CA LYS A 53 -12.28 -1.13 2.42
C LYS A 53 -11.15 -1.83 3.17
N ILE A 54 -11.28 -3.14 3.40
CA ILE A 54 -10.21 -3.95 4.01
C ILE A 54 -9.05 -4.08 3.01
N ILE A 55 -9.35 -4.38 1.75
CA ILE A 55 -8.36 -4.54 0.68
C ILE A 55 -7.72 -3.19 0.34
N GLU A 56 -8.52 -2.13 0.21
CA GLU A 56 -8.03 -0.77 -0.03
C GLU A 56 -7.03 -0.32 1.05
N ARG A 57 -7.31 -0.68 2.32
CA ARG A 57 -6.37 -0.42 3.42
C ARG A 57 -5.08 -1.22 3.27
N TRP A 58 -5.14 -2.50 2.92
CA TRP A 58 -3.94 -3.32 2.73
C TRP A 58 -3.10 -2.83 1.56
N GLU A 59 -3.73 -2.46 0.45
CA GLU A 59 -3.06 -1.89 -0.71
C GLU A 59 -2.31 -0.60 -0.34
N ARG A 60 -2.97 0.32 0.37
CA ARG A 60 -2.33 1.55 0.84
C ARG A 60 -1.12 1.26 1.73
N ILE A 61 -1.28 0.37 2.72
CA ILE A 61 -0.17 -0.03 3.61
C ILE A 61 0.99 -0.63 2.81
N TYR A 62 0.68 -1.48 1.83
CA TYR A 62 1.70 -2.10 0.99
C TYR A 62 2.47 -1.07 0.14
N LEU A 63 1.80 -0.02 -0.35
CA LEU A 63 2.44 1.05 -1.11
C LEU A 63 3.28 2.00 -0.24
N GLU A 64 2.83 2.29 0.98
CA GLU A 64 3.49 3.23 1.89
C GLU A 64 4.63 2.59 2.69
N GLU A 65 4.42 1.37 3.20
CA GLU A 65 5.30 0.71 4.17
C GLU A 65 5.86 -0.64 3.67
N GLY A 66 5.41 -1.11 2.51
CA GLY A 66 5.83 -2.40 1.96
C GLY A 66 5.13 -3.61 2.61
N PRO A 67 5.55 -4.84 2.27
CA PRO A 67 4.93 -6.07 2.76
C PRO A 67 5.05 -6.22 4.29
N GLU A 68 6.12 -5.70 4.90
CA GLU A 68 6.30 -5.72 6.35
C GLU A 68 5.30 -4.83 7.09
N GLY A 69 4.78 -3.77 6.44
CA GLY A 69 3.71 -2.93 7.00
C GLY A 69 2.41 -3.68 7.27
N LEU A 70 2.17 -4.81 6.59
CA LEU A 70 0.96 -5.64 6.74
C LEU A 70 1.00 -6.57 7.97
N SER A 71 2.19 -6.83 8.51
CA SER A 71 2.39 -7.63 9.73
C SER A 71 2.21 -6.80 11.01
N VAL A 72 2.36 -5.48 10.92
CA VAL A 72 2.22 -4.56 12.05
C VAL A 72 0.76 -4.48 12.50
N GLU A 73 0.50 -4.84 13.76
CA GLU A 73 -0.81 -4.66 14.41
C GLU A 73 -1.05 -3.18 14.75
N ARG A 74 -2.18 -2.64 14.31
CA ARG A 74 -2.54 -1.21 14.47
C ARG A 74 -3.73 -0.99 15.40
N ARG A 75 -4.41 -2.03 15.87
CA ARG A 75 -5.52 -1.88 16.83
C ARG A 75 -5.02 -1.30 18.16
N GLY A 76 -5.79 -0.36 18.72
CA GLY A 76 -5.49 0.26 20.02
C GLY A 76 -4.31 1.24 20.01
N ARG A 77 -3.62 1.41 18.87
CA ARG A 77 -2.56 2.40 18.74
C ARG A 77 -3.21 3.78 18.57
N SER A 78 -2.87 4.72 19.45
CA SER A 78 -3.28 6.11 19.31
C SER A 78 -2.78 6.65 17.97
N SER A 79 -3.57 7.54 17.35
CA SER A 79 -3.15 8.25 16.14
C SER A 79 -1.81 8.93 16.41
N THR A 80 -0.81 8.72 15.55
CA THR A 80 0.51 9.36 15.64
C THR A 80 0.45 10.88 15.37
N GLY A 81 -0.75 11.45 15.26
CA GLY A 81 -0.96 12.87 15.01
C GLY A 81 -0.58 13.25 13.59
N ARG A 82 -0.51 14.57 13.36
CA ARG A 82 -0.10 15.13 12.07
C ARG A 82 1.37 14.78 11.80
N PRO A 83 1.74 14.33 10.60
CA PRO A 83 3.14 14.11 10.27
C PRO A 83 3.95 15.38 10.53
N LYS A 84 5.11 15.24 11.17
CA LYS A 84 6.03 16.36 11.38
C LYS A 84 6.44 16.89 10.01
N LYS A 85 6.26 18.19 9.80
CA LYS A 85 6.83 18.87 8.63
C LYS A 85 8.35 18.74 8.69
N LEU A 86 8.97 18.41 7.57
CA LEU A 86 10.42 18.45 7.43
C LEU A 86 10.91 19.88 7.64
N SER A 87 12.15 20.06 8.11
CA SER A 87 12.79 21.37 8.12
C SER A 87 13.00 21.84 6.67
N LYS A 88 12.95 23.16 6.45
CA LYS A 88 13.10 23.75 5.11
C LYS A 88 14.41 23.34 4.43
N GLU A 89 15.48 23.24 5.21
CA GLU A 89 16.82 22.82 4.75
C GLU A 89 16.80 21.40 4.15
N VAL A 90 16.16 20.44 4.83
CA VAL A 90 16.02 19.07 4.34
C VAL A 90 15.15 19.01 3.08
N GLU A 91 14.13 19.86 2.99
CA GLU A 91 13.28 19.96 1.80
C GLU A 91 14.04 20.48 0.59
N GLU A 92 14.89 21.50 0.77
CA GLU A 92 15.75 22.05 -0.27
C GLU A 92 16.79 21.04 -0.78
N ASP A 93 17.46 20.32 0.13
CA ASP A 93 18.41 19.25 -0.23
C ASP A 93 17.73 18.13 -1.05
N LEU A 94 16.54 17.72 -0.63
CA LEU A 94 15.75 16.71 -1.36
C LEU A 94 15.35 17.20 -2.75
N LEU A 95 14.98 18.48 -2.89
CA LEU A 95 14.66 19.07 -4.19
C LEU A 95 15.89 19.10 -5.11
N ALA A 96 17.06 19.46 -4.58
CA ALA A 96 18.32 19.45 -5.33
C ALA A 96 18.66 18.03 -5.82
N GLU A 97 18.51 17.03 -4.96
CA GLU A 97 18.77 15.63 -5.34
C GLU A 97 17.77 15.14 -6.40
N VAL A 98 16.48 15.49 -6.29
CA VAL A 98 15.48 15.17 -7.33
C VAL A 98 15.85 15.82 -8.67
N GLN A 99 16.33 17.06 -8.67
CA GLN A 99 16.77 17.73 -9.91
C GLN A 99 17.99 17.04 -10.51
N ARG A 100 19.00 16.71 -9.69
CA ARG A 100 20.19 15.96 -10.12
C ARG A 100 19.81 14.63 -10.76
N LEU A 101 18.95 13.86 -10.10
CA LEU A 101 18.48 12.56 -10.60
C LEU A 101 17.64 12.70 -11.88
N ARG A 102 16.86 13.79 -12.04
CA ARG A 102 16.12 14.05 -13.28
C ARG A 102 17.07 14.34 -14.44
N ALA A 103 18.09 15.16 -14.22
CA ALA A 103 19.11 15.44 -15.23
C ALA A 103 19.89 14.16 -15.62
N GLU A 104 20.24 13.33 -14.64
CA GLU A 104 20.90 12.04 -14.88
C GLU A 104 20.01 11.09 -15.71
N ASN A 105 18.73 10.98 -15.37
CA ASN A 105 17.77 10.18 -16.14
C ASN A 105 17.59 10.71 -17.57
N GLU A 106 17.56 12.03 -17.76
CA GLU A 106 17.47 12.63 -19.09
C GLU A 106 18.72 12.33 -19.93
N TYR A 107 19.91 12.45 -19.33
CA TYR A 107 21.16 12.08 -19.96
C TYR A 107 21.17 10.61 -20.42
N LEU A 108 20.73 9.70 -19.56
CA LEU A 108 20.64 8.27 -19.90
C LEU A 108 19.64 8.00 -21.05
N LYS A 109 18.48 8.68 -21.06
CA LYS A 109 17.50 8.56 -22.16
C LYS A 109 18.08 9.08 -23.48
N ASN A 110 18.80 10.19 -23.45
CA ASN A 110 19.45 10.75 -24.63
C ASN A 110 20.53 9.81 -25.17
N LEU A 111 21.32 9.20 -24.29
CA LEU A 111 22.31 8.20 -24.68
C LEU A 111 21.65 6.98 -25.33
N GLN A 112 20.57 6.45 -24.75
CA GLN A 112 19.81 5.35 -25.34
C GLN A 112 19.25 5.71 -26.72
N ALA A 113 18.75 6.93 -26.90
CA ALA A 113 18.23 7.40 -28.19
C ALA A 113 19.32 7.43 -29.28
N LEU A 114 20.52 7.92 -28.95
CA LEU A 114 21.67 7.95 -29.87
C LEU A 114 22.09 6.55 -30.29
N VAL A 115 22.21 5.62 -29.33
CA VAL A 115 22.56 4.22 -29.63
C VAL A 115 21.53 3.59 -30.58
N LEU A 116 20.23 3.78 -30.31
CA LEU A 116 19.17 3.28 -31.19
C LEU A 116 19.20 3.91 -32.58
N GLU A 117 19.54 5.20 -32.70
CA GLU A 117 19.71 5.85 -34.00
C GLU A 117 20.89 5.27 -34.78
N ASP A 118 22.03 5.07 -34.12
CA ASP A 118 23.22 4.47 -34.72
C ASP A 118 22.96 3.04 -35.19
N GLU A 119 22.27 2.22 -34.38
CA GLU A 119 21.85 0.88 -34.80
C GLU A 119 20.95 0.90 -36.04
N ARG A 120 19.98 1.82 -36.09
CA ARG A 120 19.10 1.99 -37.27
C ARG A 120 19.92 2.40 -38.49
N ARG A 121 20.88 3.29 -38.33
CA ARG A 121 21.79 3.75 -39.39
C ARG A 121 22.66 2.61 -39.91
N GLN A 122 23.21 1.79 -39.03
CA GLN A 122 24.00 0.61 -39.41
C GLN A 122 23.14 -0.45 -40.14
N ARG A 123 21.92 -0.71 -39.67
CA ARG A 123 20.98 -1.62 -40.36
C ARG A 123 20.63 -1.14 -41.76
N ARG A 124 20.46 0.17 -41.97
CA ARG A 124 20.23 0.76 -43.30
C ARG A 124 21.43 0.61 -44.23
N LYS A 125 22.66 0.71 -43.73
CA LYS A 125 23.89 0.54 -44.53
C LYS A 125 24.18 -0.91 -44.93
N ARG A 126 23.61 -1.87 -44.20
CA ARG A 126 23.78 -3.32 -44.46
C ARG A 126 22.70 -3.91 -45.39
N ARG A 127 21.70 -3.12 -45.79
CA ARG A 127 20.70 -3.48 -46.81
C ARG A 127 21.10 -2.87 -48.13
#